data_AF-A0A2E6SGS4-F1
#
_entry.id   AF-A0A2E6SGS4-F1
#
_cell.length_a   1.000
_cell.length_b   1.000
_cell.length_c   1.000
_cell.angle_alpha   90.00
_cell.angle_beta   90.00
_cell.angle_gamma   90.00
#
_symmetry.space_group_name_H-M   'P 1'
#
loop_
_entity.id
_entity.type
_entity.pdbx_description
1 polymer ?
#
loop_
_entity_poly.entity_id
_entity_poly.type
_entity_poly.pdbx_seq_one_letter_code
_entity_poly.pdbx_strand_id
1 'polypeptide(L)'
;MQLILKQILIISCLCSLMLAQFRIDVPVKTLPSNLNGELDGHSSLSLFDHARFDMSHGFSMQMISMGEQSISMAGFTNRINYLAMDNLNLDVNVTLFKTQIPFQQQVTLLDQLDIAYDAGITYQPTKNSFLELRFQKIPHYQRYQTYSPFNQRIVK
;
A
#
# COMPACT_ATOMS: atom_id res chain seq x y z
N MET A 1 39.61 42.07 33.40
CA MET A 1 38.18 41.73 33.23
C MET A 1 37.82 41.15 31.86
N GLN A 2 38.31 41.70 30.74
CA GLN A 2 37.90 41.25 29.40
C GLN A 2 38.29 39.79 29.05
N LEU A 3 39.41 39.28 29.58
CA LEU A 3 39.86 37.91 29.33
C LEU A 3 38.91 36.85 29.93
N ILE A 4 38.38 37.13 31.13
CA ILE A 4 37.46 36.24 31.86
C ILE A 4 36.09 36.21 31.16
N LEU A 5 35.62 37.36 30.66
CA LEU A 5 34.37 37.44 29.89
C LEU A 5 34.45 36.59 28.61
N LYS A 6 35.59 36.62 27.91
CA LYS A 6 35.81 35.83 26.69
C LYS A 6 35.77 34.32 26.97
N GLN A 7 36.35 33.89 28.10
CA GLN A 7 36.34 32.48 28.51
C GLN A 7 34.91 32.00 28.85
N ILE A 8 34.13 32.81 29.57
CA ILE A 8 32.73 32.50 29.90
C ILE A 8 31.88 32.36 28.63
N LEU A 9 32.09 33.24 27.65
CA LEU A 9 31.32 33.24 26.39
C LEU A 9 31.64 32.00 25.54
N ILE A 10 32.90 31.58 25.50
CA ILE A 10 33.33 30.36 24.81
C ILE A 10 32.71 29.11 25.47
N ILE A 11 32.75 29.02 26.80
CA ILE A 11 32.18 27.89 27.54
C ILE A 11 30.66 27.81 27.34
N SER A 12 29.96 28.95 27.35
CA SER A 12 28.52 29.01 27.07
C SER A 12 28.18 28.49 25.67
N CYS A 13 28.97 28.85 24.66
CA CYS A 13 28.82 28.39 23.28
C CYS A 13 29.06 26.88 23.13
N LEU A 14 30.04 26.32 23.86
CA LEU A 14 30.31 24.88 23.84
C LEU A 14 29.21 24.05 24.53
N CYS A 15 28.59 24.58 25.60
CA CYS A 15 27.49 23.91 26.28
C CYS A 15 26.21 23.83 25.44
N SER A 16 25.91 24.80 24.57
CA SER A 16 24.72 24.75 23.72
C SER A 16 24.80 23.68 22.63
N LEU A 17 26.01 23.26 22.23
CA LEU A 17 26.23 22.17 21.28
C LEU A 17 25.90 20.78 21.87
N MET A 18 25.87 20.63 23.20
CA MET A 18 25.59 19.35 23.87
C MET A 18 24.09 18.96 23.87
N LEU A 19 23.18 19.89 23.57
CA LEU A 19 21.72 19.64 23.56
C LEU A 19 21.20 19.09 22.22
N ALA A 20 22.07 18.86 21.25
CA ALA A 20 21.72 18.27 19.96
C ALA A 20 22.07 16.77 19.90
N GLN A 21 21.63 15.99 20.88
CA GLN A 21 21.57 14.53 20.68
C GLN A 21 20.32 14.21 19.85
N PHE A 22 20.56 13.75 18.63
CA PHE A 22 19.54 13.37 17.66
C PHE A 22 18.60 12.34 18.30
N ARG A 23 17.27 12.57 18.22
CA ARG A 23 16.25 11.58 18.62
C ARG A 23 16.14 10.44 17.59
N ILE A 24 17.26 9.81 17.26
CA ILE A 24 17.31 8.71 16.27
C ILE A 24 17.20 7.33 16.96
N ASP A 25 17.48 7.25 18.26
CA ASP A 25 17.54 5.97 18.99
C ASP A 25 16.25 5.59 19.75
N VAL A 26 15.10 6.17 19.39
CA VAL A 26 13.81 5.68 19.95
C VAL A 26 13.35 4.51 19.08
N PRO A 27 13.26 3.27 19.61
CA PRO A 27 12.74 2.16 18.84
C PRO A 27 11.29 2.46 18.46
N VAL A 28 11.07 2.70 17.17
CA VAL A 28 9.75 2.97 16.60
C VAL A 28 8.91 1.70 16.78
N LYS A 29 7.95 1.73 17.71
CA LYS A 29 6.99 0.64 17.97
C LYS A 29 5.87 0.54 16.92
N THR A 30 6.11 1.01 15.70
CA THR A 30 5.16 0.91 14.60
C THR A 30 5.82 0.17 13.46
N LEU A 31 5.07 -0.71 12.81
CA LEU A 31 5.52 -1.40 11.60
C LEU A 31 6.18 -0.40 10.65
N PRO A 32 7.31 -0.76 10.03
CA PRO A 32 7.99 0.12 9.09
C PRO A 32 7.04 0.44 7.94
N SER A 33 6.43 1.63 7.97
CA SER A 33 5.73 2.16 6.81
C SER A 33 6.81 2.48 5.80
N ASN A 34 6.80 1.77 4.67
CA ASN A 34 7.82 1.82 3.63
C ASN A 34 7.74 3.13 2.82
N LEU A 35 7.79 4.28 3.49
CA LEU A 35 7.84 5.60 2.87
C LEU A 35 9.28 6.06 2.61
N ASN A 36 10.27 5.56 3.36
CA ASN A 36 11.66 6.02 3.29
C ASN A 36 12.73 4.92 3.17
N GLY A 37 12.34 3.65 2.98
CA GLY A 37 13.29 2.60 2.56
C GLY A 37 14.46 2.30 3.49
N GLU A 38 14.35 2.56 4.80
CA GLU A 38 15.34 2.11 5.77
C GLU A 38 14.91 0.76 6.35
N LEU A 39 15.70 -0.26 6.04
CA LEU A 39 15.50 -1.61 6.52
C LEU A 39 16.82 -2.05 7.17
N ASP A 40 16.84 -2.02 8.50
CA ASP A 40 18.04 -2.30 9.28
C ASP A 40 18.48 -3.76 9.11
N GLY A 41 19.77 -3.93 8.79
CA GLY A 41 20.36 -5.17 8.33
C GLY A 41 20.67 -6.18 9.43
N HIS A 42 19.65 -6.90 9.89
CA HIS A 42 19.81 -8.04 10.79
C HIS A 42 19.21 -9.32 10.19
N SER A 43 19.97 -9.94 9.28
CA SER A 43 19.62 -11.19 8.59
C SER A 43 19.29 -12.31 9.59
N SER A 44 18.01 -12.43 9.92
CA SER A 44 17.46 -13.53 10.69
C SER A 44 16.30 -14.11 9.88
N LEU A 45 16.51 -15.31 9.35
CA LEU A 45 15.47 -16.09 8.70
C LEU A 45 14.49 -16.56 9.77
N SER A 46 13.48 -15.75 10.09
CA SER A 46 12.38 -16.15 10.94
C SER A 46 11.13 -16.35 10.09
N LEU A 47 10.90 -17.60 9.69
CA LEU A 47 9.77 -17.98 8.83
C LEU A 47 8.40 -17.81 9.53
N PHE A 48 8.36 -17.58 10.85
CA PHE A 48 7.11 -17.44 11.61
C PHE A 48 7.18 -16.37 12.70
N ASP A 49 7.88 -15.25 12.43
CA ASP A 49 7.78 -14.09 13.32
C ASP A 49 6.47 -13.35 13.04
N HIS A 50 5.60 -13.25 14.06
CA HIS A 50 4.40 -12.42 13.98
C HIS A 50 4.73 -10.95 13.71
N ALA A 51 5.91 -10.46 14.08
CA ALA A 51 6.34 -9.09 13.76
C ALA A 51 6.60 -8.87 12.26
N ARG A 52 6.83 -9.95 11.49
CA ARG A 52 7.09 -9.92 10.04
C ARG A 52 5.84 -10.14 9.20
N PHE A 53 4.71 -10.43 9.84
CA PHE A 53 3.41 -10.65 9.20
C PHE A 53 2.45 -9.52 9.55
N ASP A 54 1.93 -8.84 8.53
CA ASP A 54 0.88 -7.84 8.65
C ASP A 54 -0.32 -8.26 7.82
N MET A 55 -1.52 -8.15 8.38
CA MET A 55 -2.76 -8.43 7.69
C MET A 55 -3.75 -7.33 7.98
N SER A 56 -4.15 -6.60 6.95
CA SER A 56 -5.18 -5.58 7.04
C SER A 56 -6.42 -5.99 6.25
N HIS A 57 -7.59 -5.59 6.75
CA HIS A 57 -8.86 -5.78 6.07
C HIS A 57 -9.59 -4.45 5.98
N GLY A 58 -10.32 -4.24 4.91
CA GLY A 58 -11.07 -3.03 4.64
C GLY A 58 -12.41 -3.38 4.04
N PHE A 59 -13.45 -2.68 4.48
CA PHE A 59 -14.77 -2.73 3.86
C PHE A 59 -15.09 -1.36 3.25
N SER A 60 -15.56 -1.36 2.02
CA SER A 60 -15.93 -0.14 1.29
C SER A 60 -17.30 -0.32 0.66
N MET A 61 -18.10 0.75 0.70
CA MET A 61 -19.40 0.79 0.03
C MET A 61 -19.55 2.12 -0.68
N GLN A 62 -19.95 2.06 -1.94
CA GLN A 62 -20.12 3.21 -2.82
C GLN A 62 -21.51 3.14 -3.44
N MET A 63 -22.13 4.30 -3.65
CA MET A 63 -23.43 4.40 -4.30
C MET A 63 -23.45 5.61 -5.20
N ILE A 64 -23.92 5.42 -6.43
CA ILE A 64 -24.11 6.47 -7.43
C ILE A 64 -25.60 6.52 -7.74
N SER A 65 -26.20 7.70 -7.63
CA SER A 65 -27.60 7.94 -8.00
C SER A 65 -27.65 8.77 -9.27
N MET A 66 -28.43 8.32 -10.27
CA MET A 66 -28.66 9.02 -11.53
C MET A 66 -30.16 9.03 -11.83
N GLY A 67 -30.83 10.14 -11.51
CA GLY A 67 -32.29 10.24 -11.58
C GLY A 67 -32.96 9.28 -10.59
N GLU A 68 -33.87 8.43 -11.08
CA GLU A 68 -34.56 7.40 -10.28
C GLU A 68 -33.76 6.10 -10.13
N GLN A 69 -32.54 6.03 -10.66
CA GLN A 69 -31.72 4.82 -10.64
C GLN A 69 -30.55 4.98 -9.68
N SER A 70 -30.29 3.96 -8.85
CA SER A 70 -29.13 3.91 -7.97
C SER A 70 -28.30 2.66 -8.24
N ILE A 71 -27.01 2.82 -8.49
CA ILE A 71 -26.05 1.71 -8.57
C ILE A 71 -25.25 1.71 -7.27
N SER A 72 -25.24 0.60 -6.55
CA SER A 72 -24.40 0.43 -5.36
C SER A 72 -23.32 -0.61 -5.61
N MET A 73 -22.16 -0.41 -5.00
CA MET A 73 -21.04 -1.34 -5.02
C MET A 73 -20.53 -1.51 -3.59
N ALA A 74 -20.40 -2.75 -3.15
CA ALA A 74 -19.77 -3.09 -1.87
C ALA A 74 -18.52 -3.93 -2.14
N GLY A 75 -17.44 -3.65 -1.41
CA GLY A 75 -16.17 -4.33 -1.56
C GLY A 75 -15.56 -4.67 -0.21
N PHE A 76 -15.01 -5.87 -0.10
CA PHE A 76 -14.17 -6.32 0.99
C PHE A 76 -12.76 -6.59 0.48
N THR A 77 -11.78 -5.89 1.02
CA THR A 77 -10.37 -6.00 0.66
C THR A 77 -9.61 -6.61 1.83
N ASN A 78 -8.77 -7.59 1.55
CA ASN A 78 -7.81 -8.13 2.49
C ASN A 78 -6.41 -8.03 1.91
N ARG A 79 -5.52 -7.37 2.63
CA ARG A 79 -4.11 -7.24 2.28
C ARG A 79 -3.29 -7.99 3.31
N ILE A 80 -2.36 -8.80 2.84
CA ILE A 80 -1.43 -9.60 3.62
C ILE A 80 -0.04 -9.19 3.14
N ASN A 81 0.80 -8.75 4.06
CA ASN A 81 2.20 -8.45 3.79
C ASN A 81 3.06 -9.31 4.69
N TYR A 82 4.05 -9.97 4.12
CA TYR A 82 4.92 -10.88 4.84
C TYR A 82 6.38 -10.71 4.43
N LEU A 83 7.20 -10.35 5.41
CA LEU A 83 8.63 -10.16 5.25
C LEU A 83 9.38 -11.47 5.49
N ALA A 84 9.47 -12.31 4.45
CA ALA A 84 10.12 -13.62 4.50
C ALA A 84 11.60 -13.55 4.89
N MET A 85 12.27 -12.50 4.43
CA MET A 85 13.63 -12.12 4.82
C MET A 85 13.67 -10.60 4.88
N ASP A 86 14.67 -10.01 5.52
CA ASP A 86 14.76 -8.55 5.57
C ASP A 86 14.75 -7.96 4.14
N ASN A 87 15.44 -8.60 3.21
CA ASN A 87 15.46 -8.19 1.81
C ASN A 87 14.42 -8.89 0.91
N LEU A 88 13.43 -9.60 1.46
CA LEU A 88 12.42 -10.32 0.67
C LEU A 88 11.02 -10.12 1.25
N ASN A 89 10.19 -9.39 0.52
CA ASN A 89 8.81 -9.11 0.89
C ASN A 89 7.81 -9.82 -0.04
N LEU A 90 6.76 -10.38 0.55
CA LEU A 90 5.60 -10.93 -0.14
C LEU A 90 4.39 -10.04 0.17
N ASP A 91 3.78 -9.46 -0.85
CA ASP A 91 2.55 -8.67 -0.73
C ASP A 91 1.43 -9.40 -1.48
N VAL A 92 0.30 -9.59 -0.82
CA VAL A 92 -0.88 -10.22 -1.40
C VAL A 92 -2.10 -9.38 -1.04
N ASN A 93 -2.86 -8.98 -2.03
CA ASN A 93 -4.10 -8.23 -1.87
C ASN A 93 -5.22 -8.96 -2.61
N VAL A 94 -6.31 -9.26 -1.91
CA VAL A 94 -7.52 -9.87 -2.45
C VAL A 94 -8.69 -8.96 -2.15
N THR A 95 -9.42 -8.56 -3.20
CA THR A 95 -10.63 -7.75 -3.07
C THR A 95 -11.81 -8.49 -3.67
N LEU A 96 -12.82 -8.76 -2.85
CA LEU A 96 -14.11 -9.26 -3.26
C LEU A 96 -15.05 -8.06 -3.39
N PHE A 97 -15.74 -7.91 -4.52
CA PHE A 97 -16.70 -6.83 -4.68
C PHE A 97 -17.96 -7.30 -5.37
N LYS A 98 -19.05 -6.62 -5.05
CA LYS A 98 -20.37 -6.88 -5.60
C LYS A 98 -20.99 -5.58 -6.02
N THR A 99 -21.48 -5.55 -7.26
CA THR A 99 -22.24 -4.42 -7.79
C THR A 99 -23.73 -4.81 -7.82
N GLN A 100 -24.59 -3.97 -7.27
CA GLN A 100 -26.03 -4.11 -7.34
C GLN A 100 -26.59 -3.07 -8.30
N ILE A 101 -27.31 -3.54 -9.32
CA ILE A 101 -27.97 -2.71 -10.32
C ILE A 101 -29.47 -3.02 -10.26
N PRO A 102 -30.36 -2.03 -10.06
CA PRO A 102 -31.76 -2.24 -9.74
C PRO A 102 -32.58 -3.02 -10.79
N PHE A 103 -32.09 -3.12 -12.02
CA PHE A 103 -32.81 -3.78 -13.13
C PHE A 103 -32.39 -5.24 -13.37
N GLN A 104 -31.42 -5.79 -12.63
CA GLN A 104 -31.07 -7.20 -12.70
C GLN A 104 -31.80 -7.99 -11.60
N GLN A 105 -33.11 -8.18 -11.77
CA GLN A 105 -33.94 -8.96 -10.84
C GLN A 105 -33.78 -10.50 -10.98
N GLN A 106 -32.94 -10.98 -11.89
CA GLN A 106 -32.92 -12.41 -12.28
C GLN A 106 -31.52 -12.97 -12.52
N VAL A 107 -30.51 -12.44 -11.84
CA VAL A 107 -29.14 -12.96 -11.90
C VAL A 107 -28.79 -13.51 -10.52
N THR A 108 -28.41 -14.78 -10.48
CA THR A 108 -28.09 -15.53 -9.26
C THR A 108 -27.09 -14.76 -8.40
N LEU A 109 -27.25 -14.75 -7.07
CA LEU A 109 -26.40 -13.99 -6.14
C LEU A 109 -24.88 -14.23 -6.31
N LEU A 110 -24.51 -15.39 -6.88
CA LEU A 110 -23.12 -15.79 -7.15
C LEU A 110 -22.55 -15.16 -8.43
N ASP A 111 -23.39 -14.83 -9.42
CA ASP A 111 -22.94 -14.33 -10.74
C ASP A 111 -22.52 -12.84 -10.72
N GLN A 112 -22.74 -12.13 -9.61
CA GLN A 112 -22.36 -10.71 -9.43
C GLN A 112 -21.23 -10.50 -8.41
N LEU A 113 -20.64 -11.57 -7.89
CA LEU A 113 -19.48 -11.48 -6.99
C LEU A 113 -18.20 -11.57 -7.82
N ASP A 114 -17.54 -10.44 -7.98
CA ASP A 114 -16.27 -10.36 -8.68
C ASP A 114 -15.09 -10.39 -7.70
N ILE A 115 -13.97 -10.91 -8.17
CA ILE A 115 -12.73 -10.99 -7.41
C ILE A 115 -11.61 -10.27 -8.16
N ALA A 116 -10.97 -9.34 -7.47
CA ALA A 116 -9.69 -8.77 -7.82
C ALA A 116 -8.61 -9.38 -6.92
N TYR A 117 -7.45 -9.66 -7.48
CA TYR A 117 -6.30 -10.12 -6.70
C TYR A 117 -5.02 -9.52 -7.24
N ASP A 118 -4.04 -9.40 -6.39
CA ASP A 118 -2.72 -8.86 -6.68
C ASP A 118 -1.73 -9.53 -5.75
N ALA A 119 -0.70 -10.15 -6.32
CA ALA A 119 0.33 -10.86 -5.58
C ALA A 119 1.70 -10.43 -6.10
N GLY A 120 2.52 -9.88 -5.20
CA GLY A 120 3.84 -9.34 -5.48
C GLY A 120 4.91 -10.01 -4.62
N ILE A 121 6.08 -10.22 -5.22
CA ILE A 121 7.30 -10.63 -4.54
C ILE A 121 8.36 -9.59 -4.85
N THR A 122 8.90 -8.96 -3.82
CA THR A 122 9.95 -7.95 -3.95
C THR A 122 11.21 -8.42 -3.24
N TYR A 123 12.31 -8.53 -3.99
CA TYR A 123 13.63 -8.91 -3.48
C TYR A 123 14.63 -7.77 -3.66
N GLN A 124 15.32 -7.38 -2.58
CA GLN A 124 16.27 -6.27 -2.55
C GLN A 124 17.70 -6.77 -2.32
N PRO A 125 18.42 -7.24 -3.35
CA PRO A 125 19.75 -7.83 -3.18
C PRO A 125 20.80 -6.86 -2.59
N THR A 126 20.66 -5.55 -2.85
CA THR A 126 21.50 -4.50 -2.25
C THR A 126 20.63 -3.31 -1.86
N LYS A 127 21.15 -2.40 -1.03
CA LYS A 127 20.42 -1.20 -0.61
C LYS A 127 19.88 -0.35 -1.78
N ASN A 128 20.52 -0.40 -2.94
CA ASN A 128 20.19 0.43 -4.10
C ASN A 128 19.58 -0.34 -5.28
N SER A 129 19.26 -1.62 -5.12
CA SER A 129 18.74 -2.47 -6.20
C SER A 129 17.62 -3.36 -5.71
N PHE A 130 16.53 -3.42 -6.46
CA PHE A 130 15.40 -4.30 -6.17
C PHE A 130 14.90 -5.01 -7.44
N LEU A 131 14.27 -6.16 -7.24
CA LEU A 131 13.59 -6.97 -8.24
C LEU A 131 12.16 -7.21 -7.76
N GLU A 132 11.17 -6.89 -8.58
CA GLU A 132 9.76 -7.10 -8.26
C GLU A 132 9.12 -8.02 -9.30
N LEU A 133 8.40 -9.04 -8.84
CA LEU A 133 7.58 -9.91 -9.65
C LEU A 133 6.13 -9.81 -9.16
N ARG A 134 5.22 -9.36 -10.01
CA ARG A 134 3.84 -9.07 -9.61
C ARG A 134 2.82 -9.66 -10.59
N PHE A 135 1.81 -10.32 -10.05
CA PHE A 135 0.70 -10.93 -10.76
C PHE A 135 -0.59 -10.30 -10.27
N GLN A 136 -1.26 -9.54 -11.13
CA GLN A 136 -2.47 -8.81 -10.75
C GLN A 136 -3.62 -9.07 -11.73
N LYS A 137 -4.82 -9.14 -11.17
CA LYS A 137 -6.10 -9.12 -11.85
C LYS A 137 -6.96 -8.07 -11.15
N ILE A 138 -6.94 -6.86 -11.67
CA ILE A 138 -7.76 -5.74 -11.20
C ILE A 138 -8.90 -5.56 -12.20
N PRO A 139 -10.13 -5.21 -11.79
CA PRO A 139 -11.17 -4.79 -12.72
C PRO A 139 -10.67 -3.60 -13.52
N HIS A 140 -10.33 -3.84 -14.78
CA HIS A 140 -9.99 -2.76 -15.69
C HIS A 140 -11.29 -2.09 -16.13
N TYR A 141 -11.30 -0.76 -16.18
CA TYR A 141 -12.30 -0.06 -16.97
C TYR A 141 -12.17 -0.56 -18.41
N GLN A 142 -13.05 -1.47 -18.81
CA GLN A 142 -13.34 -1.63 -20.22
C GLN A 142 -13.87 -0.28 -20.66
N ARG A 143 -13.00 0.55 -21.25
CA ARG A 143 -13.47 1.56 -22.18
C ARG A 143 -14.28 0.76 -23.17
N TYR A 144 -15.60 0.79 -23.02
CA TYR A 144 -16.50 0.53 -24.14
C TYR A 144 -15.89 1.33 -25.28
N GLN A 145 -15.31 0.64 -26.24
CA GLN A 145 -15.08 1.23 -27.54
C GLN A 145 -16.49 1.57 -27.97
N THR A 146 -16.88 2.82 -27.75
CA THR A 146 -18.14 3.35 -28.22
C THR A 146 -18.12 3.03 -29.70
N TYR A 147 -18.93 2.05 -30.11
CA TYR A 147 -19.24 1.87 -31.52
C TYR A 147 -19.84 3.21 -31.91
N SER A 148 -19.00 4.05 -32.51
CA SER A 148 -19.47 5.28 -33.10
C SER A 148 -20.56 4.87 -34.07
N PRO A 149 -21.78 5.43 -33.99
CA PRO A 149 -22.84 5.14 -34.96
C PRO A 149 -22.41 5.52 -36.39
N PHE A 150 -21.27 6.19 -36.56
CA PHE A 150 -20.67 6.57 -37.84
C PHE A 150 -19.55 5.63 -38.34
N ASN A 151 -19.23 4.54 -37.62
CA ASN A 151 -18.23 3.56 -38.07
C ASN A 151 -18.87 2.17 -38.23
N GLN A 152 -19.84 2.07 -39.13
CA GLN A 152 -20.24 0.79 -39.68
C GLN A 152 -19.17 0.36 -40.68
N ARG A 153 -18.24 -0.51 -40.25
CA ARG A 153 -17.47 -1.31 -41.21
C ARG A 153 -18.45 -2.25 -41.90
N ILE A 154 -18.92 -1.84 -43.08
CA ILE A 154 -19.58 -2.73 -44.03
C ILE A 154 -18.49 -3.67 -44.53
N VAL A 155 -18.45 -4.89 -44.00
CA VAL A 155 -17.70 -5.98 -44.60
C VAL A 155 -18.59 -6.61 -45.66
N LYS A 156 -18.12 -6.61 -46.91
CA LYS A 156 -18.73 -7.25 -48.06
C LYS A 156 -18.00 -8.55 -48.34
#